data_AF-A0A1Y2M089-F1
#
_entry.id   AF-A0A1Y2M089-F1
#
_cell.length_a   1.000
_cell.length_b   1.000
_cell.length_c   1.000
_cell.angle_alpha   90.00
_cell.angle_beta   90.00
_cell.angle_gamma   90.00
#
_symmetry.space_group_name_H-M   'P 1'
#
loop_
_entity.id
_entity.type
_entity.pdbx_description
1 polymer ?
#
loop_
_entity_poly.entity_id
_entity_poly.type
_entity_poly.pdbx_seq_one_letter_code
_entity_poly.pdbx_strand_id
1 'polypeptide(L)'
;MRTTTITSLCAVLSLATAQQLNINAALNEPVPNLSIDPLAAPPTITYDAASAASSIAAAAAAGEPPAILKRLVARQTNDTCTPRAKGAGPVPSTDTSQGFLSYAPFADYAKNATTPTNYTAAFTNLHASTTAKTYLGVAELDSYDAGNCTSQCDKQSGCTAVNLFFERTPTLNLGQGCTDAPSSTTIKCTFWGDAVTAQNTVNSGFTDNGFVVVIAGSNGYNKGAAVQDAKKSEGGRLEVTAVVLGVVGVVMAVVL
;
A
#
# COMPACT_ATOMS: atom_id res chain seq x y z
N MET A 1 -6.10 24.74 -71.03
CA MET A 1 -5.65 23.33 -70.91
C MET A 1 -4.81 23.19 -69.65
N ARG A 2 -5.25 22.32 -68.72
CA ARG A 2 -4.56 21.74 -67.54
C ARG A 2 -4.16 22.75 -66.44
N THR A 3 -4.79 22.88 -65.27
CA THR A 3 -5.29 21.95 -64.22
C THR A 3 -4.24 21.05 -63.59
N THR A 4 -3.77 21.42 -62.39
CA THR A 4 -3.26 20.54 -61.30
C THR A 4 -3.19 21.34 -59.99
N THR A 5 -4.28 21.43 -59.22
CA THR A 5 -4.52 20.79 -57.90
C THR A 5 -3.37 20.85 -56.88
N ILE A 6 -3.53 21.74 -55.88
CA ILE A 6 -2.83 21.73 -54.59
C ILE A 6 -3.54 20.72 -53.69
N THR A 7 -2.88 19.63 -53.31
CA THR A 7 -3.39 18.69 -52.29
C THR A 7 -2.75 19.04 -50.96
N SER A 8 -3.53 19.70 -50.10
CA SER A 8 -3.21 19.90 -48.68
C SER A 8 -3.46 18.58 -47.94
N LEU A 9 -2.42 18.02 -47.31
CA LEU A 9 -2.51 16.79 -46.53
C LEU A 9 -2.83 17.15 -45.07
N CYS A 10 -4.09 17.00 -44.68
CA CYS A 10 -4.52 16.81 -43.29
C CYS A 10 -4.17 15.38 -42.83
N ALA A 11 -3.83 15.22 -41.54
CA ALA A 11 -3.91 14.01 -40.69
C ALA A 11 -2.67 13.94 -39.75
N VAL A 12 -2.70 13.75 -38.43
CA VAL A 12 -3.77 13.61 -37.43
C VAL A 12 -3.16 14.12 -36.11
N LEU A 13 -3.83 15.04 -35.43
CA LEU A 13 -3.51 15.39 -34.04
C LEU A 13 -4.15 14.29 -33.17
N SER A 14 -3.36 13.47 -32.49
CA SER A 14 -3.90 12.50 -31.53
C SER A 14 -4.40 13.23 -30.29
N LEU A 15 -5.69 13.55 -30.26
CA LEU A 15 -6.36 13.97 -29.02
C LEU A 15 -6.39 12.77 -28.07
N ALA A 16 -5.59 12.83 -27.00
CA ALA A 16 -5.82 12.04 -25.82
C ALA A 16 -7.19 12.45 -25.25
N THR A 17 -8.19 11.59 -25.38
CA THR A 17 -9.48 11.78 -24.73
C THR A 17 -9.31 11.53 -23.24
N ALA A 18 -9.16 12.59 -22.45
CA ALA A 18 -9.48 12.54 -21.03
C ALA A 18 -10.97 12.15 -20.91
N GLN A 19 -11.28 11.04 -20.24
CA GLN A 19 -12.67 10.68 -19.95
C GLN A 19 -13.25 11.73 -18.98
N GLN A 20 -13.95 12.73 -19.51
CA GLN A 20 -14.79 13.60 -18.69
C GLN A 20 -16.00 12.81 -18.22
N LEU A 21 -15.99 12.39 -16.95
CA LEU A 21 -17.19 11.94 -16.25
C LEU A 21 -18.19 13.10 -16.22
N ASN A 22 -19.33 12.96 -16.90
CA ASN A 22 -20.40 13.96 -16.87
C ASN A 22 -21.14 13.86 -15.52
N ILE A 23 -20.64 14.56 -14.51
CA ILE A 23 -21.18 14.54 -13.15
C ILE A 23 -22.61 15.12 -13.10
N ASN A 24 -22.99 15.95 -14.06
CA ASN A 24 -24.34 16.52 -14.17
C ASN A 24 -25.39 15.48 -14.60
N ALA A 25 -24.98 14.41 -15.31
CA ALA A 25 -25.88 13.31 -15.62
C ALA A 25 -26.22 12.46 -14.37
N ALA A 26 -25.29 12.35 -13.42
CA ALA A 26 -25.51 11.61 -12.18
C ALA A 26 -26.37 12.36 -11.14
N LEU A 27 -26.45 13.69 -11.23
CA LEU A 27 -27.24 14.53 -10.32
C LEU A 27 -28.70 14.73 -10.75
N ASN A 28 -29.05 14.37 -11.99
CA ASN A 28 -30.41 14.49 -12.54
C ASN A 28 -31.22 13.19 -12.49
N GLU A 29 -30.64 12.10 -11.99
CA GLU A 29 -31.39 10.88 -11.70
C GLU A 29 -32.30 11.13 -10.48
N PRO A 30 -33.62 10.84 -10.57
CA PRO A 30 -34.52 10.98 -9.44
C PRO A 30 -34.04 10.08 -8.29
N VAL A 31 -33.69 10.68 -7.16
CA VAL A 31 -33.30 9.94 -5.96
C VAL A 31 -34.50 9.07 -5.56
N PRO A 32 -34.38 7.73 -5.57
CA PRO A 32 -35.50 6.88 -5.19
C PRO A 32 -35.85 7.17 -3.73
N ASN A 33 -37.09 7.61 -3.50
CA ASN A 33 -37.67 7.69 -2.17
C ASN A 33 -37.78 6.26 -1.61
N LEU A 34 -36.75 5.83 -0.88
CA LEU A 34 -36.78 4.59 -0.12
C LEU A 34 -37.48 4.86 1.21
N SER A 35 -38.81 4.93 1.17
CA SER A 35 -39.62 4.76 2.36
C SER A 35 -39.60 3.28 2.73
N ILE A 36 -38.68 2.91 3.61
CA ILE A 36 -38.62 1.56 4.20
C ILE A 36 -39.73 1.46 5.25
N ASP A 37 -40.86 0.86 4.88
CA ASP A 37 -41.86 0.39 5.84
C ASP A 37 -41.29 -0.85 6.56
N PRO A 38 -40.99 -0.77 7.87
CA PRO A 38 -40.40 -1.88 8.62
C PRO A 38 -41.35 -3.08 8.81
N LEU A 39 -42.61 -3.00 8.34
CA LEU A 39 -43.56 -4.11 8.33
C LEU A 39 -43.78 -4.76 6.95
N ALA A 40 -43.16 -4.27 5.88
CA ALA A 40 -43.29 -4.87 4.56
C ALA A 40 -42.42 -6.14 4.44
N ALA A 41 -43.01 -7.24 3.94
CA ALA A 41 -42.28 -8.47 3.65
C ALA A 41 -41.17 -8.20 2.62
N PRO A 42 -39.96 -8.78 2.78
CA PRO A 42 -38.85 -8.52 1.87
C PRO A 42 -39.20 -8.97 0.43
N PRO A 43 -38.72 -8.24 -0.60
CA PRO A 43 -38.94 -8.65 -1.97
C PRO A 43 -38.28 -10.01 -2.21
N THR A 44 -39.04 -10.95 -2.77
CA THR A 44 -38.49 -12.23 -3.23
C THR A 44 -37.58 -11.98 -4.43
N ILE A 45 -36.28 -12.03 -4.22
CA ILE A 45 -35.29 -12.05 -5.30
C ILE A 45 -35.32 -13.44 -5.92
N THR A 46 -35.99 -13.57 -7.06
CA THR A 46 -36.02 -14.81 -7.84
C THR A 46 -34.69 -14.95 -8.57
N TYR A 47 -33.77 -15.75 -8.01
CA TYR A 47 -32.53 -16.13 -8.68
C TYR A 47 -32.81 -17.25 -9.68
N ASP A 48 -32.74 -16.95 -10.97
CA ASP A 48 -32.86 -17.96 -12.02
C ASP A 48 -31.52 -18.71 -12.19
N ALA A 49 -31.34 -19.72 -11.34
CA ALA A 49 -30.18 -20.62 -11.41
C ALA A 49 -30.08 -21.34 -12.77
N ALA A 50 -31.17 -21.49 -13.52
CA ALA A 50 -31.17 -22.19 -14.79
C ALA A 50 -30.54 -21.34 -15.91
N SER A 51 -30.80 -20.03 -15.94
CA SER A 51 -30.10 -19.13 -16.89
C SER A 51 -28.60 -19.04 -16.57
N ALA A 52 -28.23 -18.99 -15.29
CA ALA A 52 -26.82 -19.06 -14.87
C ALA A 52 -26.15 -20.37 -15.28
N ALA A 53 -26.82 -21.52 -15.09
CA ALA A 53 -26.28 -22.82 -15.50
C ALA A 53 -26.17 -22.97 -17.04
N SER A 54 -27.15 -22.44 -17.79
CA SER A 54 -27.16 -22.50 -19.25
C SER A 54 -26.04 -21.71 -19.91
N SER A 55 -25.66 -20.56 -19.35
CA SER A 55 -24.55 -19.74 -19.85
C SER A 55 -23.18 -20.39 -19.63
N ILE A 56 -23.01 -21.15 -18.55
CA ILE A 56 -21.80 -21.92 -18.28
C ILE A 56 -21.73 -23.16 -19.19
N ALA A 57 -22.86 -23.86 -19.38
CA ALA A 57 -22.93 -25.01 -20.28
C ALA A 57 -22.66 -24.63 -21.75
N ALA A 58 -23.17 -23.47 -22.19
CA ALA A 58 -22.91 -22.95 -23.54
C ALA A 58 -21.43 -22.57 -23.75
N ALA A 59 -20.79 -21.94 -22.76
CA ALA A 59 -19.35 -21.63 -22.82
C ALA A 59 -18.48 -22.90 -22.84
N ALA A 60 -18.84 -23.91 -22.05
CA ALA A 60 -18.15 -25.20 -22.03
C ALA A 60 -18.30 -25.96 -23.36
N ALA A 61 -19.48 -25.91 -23.99
CA ALA A 61 -19.72 -26.52 -25.30
C ALA A 61 -19.00 -25.80 -26.45
N ALA A 62 -18.73 -24.50 -26.31
CA ALA A 62 -18.00 -23.70 -27.29
C ALA A 62 -16.46 -23.79 -27.16
N GLY A 63 -15.95 -24.44 -26.10
CA GLY A 63 -14.51 -24.52 -25.84
C GLY A 63 -13.85 -23.17 -25.51
N GLU A 64 -14.63 -22.12 -25.26
CA GLU A 64 -14.12 -20.81 -24.87
C GLU A 64 -13.99 -20.74 -23.35
N PRO A 65 -12.79 -20.39 -22.81
CA PRO A 65 -12.65 -20.19 -21.40
C PRO A 65 -13.53 -19.01 -20.95
N PRO A 66 -14.27 -19.11 -19.83
CA PRO A 66 -15.09 -18.01 -19.33
C PRO A 66 -14.28 -16.71 -19.25
N ALA A 67 -14.89 -15.56 -19.54
CA ALA A 67 -14.21 -14.25 -19.57
C ALA A 67 -13.37 -13.94 -18.31
N ILE A 68 -13.75 -14.52 -17.16
CA ILE A 68 -12.98 -14.49 -15.90
C ILE A 68 -11.59 -15.13 -16.07
N LEU A 69 -11.51 -16.28 -16.74
CA LEU A 69 -10.25 -17.00 -16.96
C LEU A 69 -9.35 -16.25 -17.96
N LYS A 70 -9.92 -15.63 -19.00
CA LYS A 70 -9.16 -14.79 -19.96
C LYS A 70 -8.52 -13.57 -19.27
N ARG A 71 -9.20 -12.99 -18.28
CA ARG A 71 -8.68 -11.87 -17.46
C ARG A 71 -7.60 -12.32 -16.48
N LEU A 72 -7.71 -13.55 -15.94
CA LEU A 72 -6.67 -14.16 -15.11
C LEU A 72 -5.42 -14.52 -15.92
N VAL A 73 -5.59 -15.09 -17.12
CA VAL A 73 -4.49 -15.41 -18.05
C VAL A 73 -3.80 -14.14 -18.55
N ALA A 74 -4.54 -13.09 -18.91
CA ALA A 74 -3.95 -11.81 -19.30
C ALA A 74 -3.16 -11.12 -18.17
N ARG A 75 -3.56 -11.33 -16.90
CA ARG A 75 -2.78 -10.90 -15.73
C ARG A 75 -1.50 -11.72 -15.55
N GLN A 76 -1.50 -12.96 -16.01
CA GLN A 76 -0.36 -13.89 -15.93
C GLN A 76 0.63 -13.71 -17.10
N THR A 77 0.18 -13.22 -18.26
CA THR A 77 0.97 -13.02 -19.49
C THR A 77 1.27 -11.54 -19.77
N ASN A 78 1.46 -10.71 -18.73
CA ASN A 78 1.84 -9.31 -18.91
C ASN A 78 3.31 -9.23 -19.40
N ASP A 79 3.54 -9.61 -20.65
CA ASP A 79 4.85 -9.65 -21.33
C ASP A 79 5.24 -8.31 -21.95
N THR A 80 4.50 -7.25 -21.64
CA THR A 80 4.62 -5.96 -22.35
C THR A 80 5.74 -5.07 -21.80
N CYS A 81 6.46 -5.49 -20.73
CA CYS A 81 7.60 -4.76 -20.15
C CYS A 81 7.38 -3.24 -20.05
N THR A 82 6.15 -2.79 -19.76
CA THR A 82 5.83 -1.37 -19.92
C THR A 82 6.60 -0.53 -18.90
N PRO A 83 7.18 0.61 -19.29
CA PRO A 83 7.87 1.49 -18.36
C PRO A 83 7.00 1.94 -17.20
N ARG A 84 7.58 1.99 -16.01
CA ARG A 84 7.00 2.60 -14.81
C ARG A 84 7.52 4.02 -14.66
N ALA A 85 6.77 4.83 -13.92
CA ALA A 85 7.28 6.12 -13.46
C ALA A 85 8.55 5.90 -12.63
N LYS A 86 9.58 6.70 -12.88
CA LYS A 86 10.80 6.67 -12.08
C LYS A 86 10.57 7.42 -10.78
N GLY A 87 11.04 6.86 -9.68
CA GLY A 87 11.13 7.55 -8.41
C GLY A 87 12.23 8.62 -8.42
N ALA A 88 12.12 9.56 -7.49
CA ALA A 88 13.02 10.72 -7.40
C ALA A 88 14.28 10.48 -6.53
N GLY A 89 14.40 9.32 -5.90
CA GLY A 89 15.54 9.01 -5.02
C GLY A 89 16.82 8.73 -5.80
N PRO A 90 18.00 8.87 -5.16
CA PRO A 90 19.26 8.52 -5.80
C PRO A 90 19.32 7.01 -6.05
N VAL A 91 19.88 6.62 -7.20
CA VAL A 91 20.05 5.22 -7.59
C VAL A 91 21.51 4.81 -7.35
N PRO A 92 21.77 3.80 -6.51
CA PRO A 92 23.12 3.26 -6.31
C PRO A 92 23.75 2.80 -7.64
N SER A 93 25.04 3.04 -7.84
CA SER A 93 25.75 2.56 -9.04
C SER A 93 25.84 1.03 -9.11
N THR A 94 25.90 0.37 -7.96
CA THR A 94 25.78 -1.08 -7.84
C THR A 94 24.31 -1.46 -7.75
N ASP A 95 23.67 -1.69 -8.90
CA ASP A 95 22.24 -1.99 -9.00
C ASP A 95 21.92 -3.44 -8.56
N THR A 96 21.99 -3.67 -7.25
CA THR A 96 21.57 -4.92 -6.59
C THR A 96 20.82 -4.58 -5.32
N SER A 97 20.03 -5.51 -4.78
CA SER A 97 19.39 -5.33 -3.47
C SER A 97 20.41 -5.08 -2.36
N GLN A 98 21.53 -5.81 -2.35
CA GLN A 98 22.60 -5.60 -1.38
C GLN A 98 23.26 -4.22 -1.53
N GLY A 99 23.56 -3.83 -2.77
CA GLY A 99 24.11 -2.50 -3.08
C GLY A 99 23.19 -1.38 -2.61
N PHE A 100 21.87 -1.55 -2.77
CA PHE A 100 20.85 -0.63 -2.26
C PHE A 100 20.84 -0.54 -0.74
N LEU A 101 20.83 -1.69 -0.04
CA LEU A 101 20.83 -1.75 1.42
C LEU A 101 22.12 -1.16 2.04
N SER A 102 23.25 -1.24 1.34
CA SER A 102 24.53 -0.67 1.81
C SER A 102 24.80 0.76 1.32
N TYR A 103 23.88 1.38 0.58
CA TYR A 103 24.12 2.69 -0.03
C TYR A 103 24.11 3.80 1.03
N ALA A 104 25.31 4.26 1.41
CA ALA A 104 25.52 5.21 2.50
C ALA A 104 24.65 6.48 2.44
N PRO A 105 24.41 7.11 1.27
CA PRO A 105 23.56 8.30 1.20
C PRO A 105 22.15 8.11 1.75
N PHE A 106 21.53 6.92 1.63
CA PHE A 106 20.21 6.68 2.24
C PHE A 106 20.26 6.79 3.76
N ALA A 107 21.31 6.26 4.38
CA ALA A 107 21.52 6.38 5.81
C ALA A 107 21.80 7.82 6.24
N ASP A 108 22.54 8.58 5.43
CA ASP A 108 22.83 9.99 5.68
C ASP A 108 21.54 10.83 5.61
N TYR A 109 20.70 10.65 4.59
CA TYR A 109 19.38 11.32 4.52
C TYR A 109 18.52 10.99 5.76
N ALA A 110 18.44 9.71 6.11
CA ALA A 110 17.63 9.26 7.25
C ALA A 110 18.14 9.83 8.59
N LYS A 111 19.45 9.81 8.84
CA LYS A 111 20.04 10.29 10.09
C LYS A 111 20.04 11.82 10.21
N ASN A 112 20.16 12.53 9.09
CA ASN A 112 20.19 14.00 9.06
C ASN A 112 18.80 14.64 8.96
N ALA A 113 17.74 13.85 8.77
CA ALA A 113 16.38 14.35 8.71
C ALA A 113 15.93 14.91 10.07
N THR A 114 15.62 16.21 10.10
CA THR A 114 15.07 16.87 11.27
C THR A 114 13.70 16.30 11.62
N THR A 115 13.47 16.03 12.91
CA THR A 115 12.14 15.62 13.39
C THR A 115 11.16 16.78 13.23
N PRO A 116 10.02 16.58 12.54
CA PRO A 116 9.03 17.64 12.34
C PRO A 116 8.37 18.10 13.64
N THR A 117 7.99 19.38 13.70
CA THR A 117 7.26 19.96 14.83
C THR A 117 5.96 19.17 15.11
N ASN A 118 5.65 18.93 16.39
CA ASN A 118 4.50 18.13 16.88
C ASN A 118 4.60 16.62 16.64
N TYR A 119 5.71 16.15 16.09
CA TYR A 119 6.03 14.73 15.94
C TYR A 119 7.22 14.36 16.82
N THR A 120 7.32 13.08 17.14
CA THR A 120 8.50 12.47 17.78
C THR A 120 9.04 11.36 16.89
N ALA A 121 10.36 11.30 16.73
CA ALA A 121 10.99 10.17 16.06
C ALA A 121 10.83 8.89 16.90
N ALA A 122 10.31 7.83 16.26
CA ALA A 122 10.13 6.52 16.87
C ALA A 122 11.30 5.57 16.55
N PHE A 123 11.84 5.68 15.35
CA PHE A 123 13.02 4.96 14.89
C PHE A 123 13.66 5.72 13.73
N THR A 124 14.93 5.44 13.48
CA THR A 124 15.72 6.09 12.44
C THR A 124 16.56 5.08 11.70
N ASN A 125 16.60 5.21 10.37
CA ASN A 125 17.45 4.45 9.47
C ASN A 125 17.33 2.91 9.61
N LEU A 126 16.10 2.39 9.60
CA LEU A 126 15.86 0.94 9.48
C LEU A 126 15.85 0.46 8.02
N HIS A 127 16.00 -0.85 7.82
CA HIS A 127 15.93 -1.54 6.52
C HIS A 127 14.57 -2.24 6.31
N ALA A 128 13.51 -1.64 6.82
CA ALA A 128 12.16 -2.14 6.73
C ALA A 128 11.15 -0.99 6.82
N SER A 129 9.94 -1.19 6.30
CA SER A 129 8.80 -0.30 6.50
C SER A 129 7.84 -0.83 7.56
N THR A 130 7.02 0.06 8.09
CA THR A 130 6.00 -0.25 9.08
C THR A 130 4.91 -1.16 8.52
N THR A 131 4.45 -2.10 9.35
CA THR A 131 3.23 -2.90 9.13
C THR A 131 2.36 -2.77 10.37
N ALA A 132 1.21 -2.11 10.24
CA ALA A 132 0.22 -1.96 11.30
C ALA A 132 -1.20 -2.20 10.77
N LYS A 133 -2.23 -2.09 11.61
CA LYS A 133 -3.62 -2.42 11.26
C LYS A 133 -4.28 -1.32 10.43
N THR A 134 -4.01 -0.07 10.79
CA THR A 134 -4.70 1.11 10.28
C THR A 134 -3.82 1.81 9.24
N TYR A 135 -3.64 1.16 8.08
CA TYR A 135 -2.96 1.76 6.92
C TYR A 135 -3.88 2.78 6.24
N LEU A 136 -3.39 4.00 6.03
CA LEU A 136 -4.18 5.11 5.50
C LEU A 136 -3.77 5.54 4.10
N GLY A 137 -2.66 5.00 3.58
CA GLY A 137 -2.19 5.26 2.23
C GLY A 137 -0.69 5.54 2.15
N VAL A 138 -0.25 5.94 0.97
CA VAL A 138 1.14 6.28 0.66
C VAL A 138 1.19 7.45 -0.30
N ALA A 139 2.19 8.31 -0.13
CA ALA A 139 2.62 9.29 -1.11
C ALA A 139 4.03 8.96 -1.59
N GLU A 140 4.28 9.14 -2.89
CA GLU A 140 5.63 9.18 -3.44
C GLU A 140 6.11 10.63 -3.42
N LEU A 141 7.33 10.86 -2.93
CA LEU A 141 7.89 12.20 -2.73
C LEU A 141 9.04 12.46 -3.72
N ASP A 142 9.22 13.73 -4.07
CA ASP A 142 10.34 14.18 -4.91
C ASP A 142 11.66 14.29 -4.13
N SER A 143 11.59 14.30 -2.79
CA SER A 143 12.75 14.39 -1.91
C SER A 143 12.49 13.69 -0.57
N TYR A 144 13.58 13.36 0.14
CA TYR A 144 13.49 12.77 1.48
C TYR A 144 13.22 13.87 2.52
N ASP A 145 11.95 14.27 2.61
CA ASP A 145 11.50 15.39 3.45
C ASP A 145 10.47 14.92 4.48
N ALA A 146 10.93 14.79 5.73
CA ALA A 146 10.08 14.41 6.86
C ALA A 146 8.97 15.43 7.13
N GLY A 147 9.23 16.73 6.95
CA GLY A 147 8.25 17.79 7.19
C GLY A 147 7.13 17.76 6.16
N ASN A 148 7.47 17.60 4.87
CA ASN A 148 6.48 17.39 3.81
C ASN A 148 5.63 16.13 4.10
N CYS A 149 6.29 15.02 4.43
CA CYS A 149 5.62 13.75 4.76
C CYS A 149 4.61 13.90 5.92
N THR A 150 5.01 14.50 7.05
CA THR A 150 4.09 14.73 8.18
C THR A 150 3.00 15.74 7.86
N SER A 151 3.28 16.77 7.04
CA SER A 151 2.27 17.76 6.65
C SER A 151 1.13 17.16 5.83
N GLN A 152 1.40 16.08 5.08
CA GLN A 152 0.37 15.34 4.36
C GLN A 152 -0.49 14.50 5.32
N CYS A 153 0.14 13.86 6.31
CA CYS A 153 -0.57 13.20 7.42
C CYS A 153 -1.48 14.17 8.17
N ASP A 154 -1.03 15.40 8.43
CA ASP A 154 -1.83 16.42 9.13
C ASP A 154 -3.11 16.83 8.38
N LYS A 155 -3.14 16.66 7.06
CA LYS A 155 -4.32 16.93 6.22
C LYS A 155 -5.29 15.74 6.16
N GLN A 156 -4.88 14.57 6.65
CA GLN A 156 -5.66 13.34 6.60
C GLN A 156 -6.31 13.04 7.95
N SER A 157 -7.64 12.94 7.96
CA SER A 157 -8.39 12.54 9.15
C SER A 157 -7.95 11.16 9.62
N GLY A 158 -7.69 11.02 10.92
CA GLY A 158 -7.24 9.77 11.55
C GLY A 158 -5.75 9.46 11.38
N CYS A 159 -4.96 10.29 10.68
CA CYS A 159 -3.52 10.04 10.57
C CYS A 159 -2.76 10.52 11.81
N THR A 160 -2.10 9.56 12.46
CA THR A 160 -1.40 9.74 13.74
C THR A 160 0.08 9.45 13.64
N ALA A 161 0.53 8.79 12.58
CA ALA A 161 1.94 8.47 12.38
C ALA A 161 2.30 8.33 10.90
N VAL A 162 3.59 8.48 10.60
CA VAL A 162 4.14 8.28 9.26
C VAL A 162 5.39 7.42 9.29
N ASN A 163 5.63 6.70 8.19
CA ASN A 163 6.91 6.06 7.94
C ASN A 163 7.45 6.51 6.56
N LEU A 164 8.61 7.16 6.58
CA LEU A 164 9.33 7.70 5.42
C LEU A 164 10.54 6.82 5.10
N PHE A 165 10.69 6.36 3.86
CA PHE A 165 11.78 5.46 3.47
C PHE A 165 12.09 5.49 1.96
N PHE A 166 13.23 4.93 1.59
CA PHE A 166 13.56 4.63 0.20
C PHE A 166 13.20 3.17 -0.12
N GLU A 167 12.59 2.94 -1.29
CA GLU A 167 12.26 1.61 -1.81
C GLU A 167 12.94 1.39 -3.16
N ARG A 168 13.61 0.25 -3.31
CA ARG A 168 14.15 -0.22 -4.59
C ARG A 168 12.99 -0.73 -5.46
N THR A 169 12.69 -0.08 -6.57
CA THR A 169 11.57 -0.43 -7.45
C THR A 169 12.03 -0.76 -8.86
N PRO A 170 11.42 -1.73 -9.56
CA PRO A 170 11.77 -1.99 -10.96
C PRO A 170 11.29 -0.83 -11.83
N THR A 171 12.07 -0.46 -12.84
CA THR A 171 11.72 0.57 -13.83
C THR A 171 10.66 0.10 -14.83
N LEU A 172 10.32 -1.19 -14.85
CA LEU A 172 9.35 -1.81 -15.74
C LEU A 172 8.29 -2.57 -14.93
N ASN A 173 7.11 -2.76 -15.51
CA ASN A 173 6.15 -3.73 -15.00
C ASN A 173 6.63 -5.14 -15.37
N LEU A 174 6.92 -5.97 -14.36
CA LEU A 174 7.49 -7.30 -14.51
C LEU A 174 6.43 -8.35 -14.83
N GLY A 175 6.85 -9.42 -15.50
CA GLY A 175 5.99 -10.52 -15.96
C GLY A 175 6.79 -11.68 -16.54
N GLN A 176 6.13 -12.66 -17.16
CA GLN A 176 6.77 -13.87 -17.68
C GLN A 176 7.87 -13.55 -18.72
N GLY A 177 7.63 -12.60 -19.63
CA GLY A 177 8.63 -12.11 -20.59
C GLY A 177 9.57 -11.03 -20.05
N CYS A 178 9.42 -10.61 -18.79
CA CYS A 178 10.10 -9.46 -18.19
C CYS A 178 10.40 -9.72 -16.71
N THR A 179 11.30 -10.66 -16.43
CA THR A 179 11.50 -11.15 -15.05
C THR A 179 12.38 -10.26 -14.18
N ASP A 180 13.07 -9.29 -14.79
CA ASP A 180 13.93 -8.33 -14.10
C ASP A 180 13.99 -6.98 -14.85
N ALA A 181 14.42 -5.92 -14.17
CA ALA A 181 14.58 -4.59 -14.72
C ALA A 181 15.66 -3.79 -13.98
N PRO A 182 16.26 -2.76 -14.61
CA PRO A 182 17.03 -1.76 -13.89
C PRO A 182 16.20 -1.14 -12.76
N SER A 183 16.86 -0.77 -11.67
CA SER A 183 16.18 -0.15 -10.53
C SER A 183 15.91 1.32 -10.71
N SER A 184 14.85 1.76 -10.05
CA SER A 184 14.62 3.12 -9.61
C SER A 184 14.56 3.15 -8.08
N THR A 185 14.66 4.35 -7.51
CA THR A 185 14.51 4.56 -6.07
C THR A 185 13.29 5.43 -5.83
N THR A 186 12.26 4.86 -5.24
CA THR A 186 11.06 5.60 -4.85
C THR A 186 11.20 6.05 -3.41
N ILE A 187 10.92 7.33 -3.14
CA ILE A 187 10.84 7.86 -1.78
C ILE A 187 9.38 7.77 -1.36
N LYS A 188 9.07 6.96 -0.35
CA LYS A 188 7.70 6.72 0.10
C LYS A 188 7.46 7.30 1.47
N CYS A 189 6.34 8.01 1.61
CA CYS A 189 5.76 8.41 2.88
C CYS A 189 4.45 7.63 3.08
N THR A 190 4.45 6.69 4.02
CA THR A 190 3.25 5.91 4.37
C THR A 190 2.55 6.54 5.56
N PHE A 191 1.22 6.53 5.53
CA PHE A 191 0.35 7.15 6.54
C PHE A 191 -0.34 6.07 7.38
N TRP A 192 -0.37 6.26 8.69
CA TRP A 192 -0.90 5.30 9.64
C TRP A 192 -1.81 5.96 10.67
N GLY A 193 -2.89 5.28 11.02
CA GLY A 193 -3.74 5.62 12.17
C GLY A 193 -3.35 4.88 13.45
N ASP A 194 -2.39 3.95 13.36
CA ASP A 194 -1.69 3.38 14.51
C ASP A 194 -0.34 4.06 14.69
N ALA A 195 0.26 3.92 15.88
CA ALA A 195 1.65 4.34 16.10
C ALA A 195 2.63 3.48 15.28
N VAL A 196 3.66 4.11 14.72
CA VAL A 196 4.81 3.41 14.15
C VAL A 196 5.87 3.20 15.23
N THR A 197 6.48 2.03 15.26
CA THR A 197 7.50 1.62 16.24
C THR A 197 8.59 0.80 15.54
N ALA A 198 9.75 0.62 16.17
CA ALA A 198 10.77 -0.27 15.61
C ALA A 198 10.24 -1.71 15.51
N GLN A 199 9.41 -2.14 16.47
CA GLN A 199 8.87 -3.49 16.60
C GLN A 199 7.87 -3.84 15.50
N ASN A 200 7.06 -2.87 15.04
CA ASN A 200 6.14 -3.07 13.93
C ASN A 200 6.73 -2.66 12.57
N THR A 201 8.02 -2.33 12.51
CA THR A 201 8.74 -1.99 11.27
C THR A 201 9.53 -3.20 10.78
N VAL A 202 8.79 -4.13 10.18
CA VAL A 202 9.24 -5.50 9.85
C VAL A 202 9.11 -5.86 8.36
N ASN A 203 8.49 -5.01 7.54
CA ASN A 203 8.39 -5.27 6.12
C ASN A 203 9.71 -4.90 5.43
N SER A 204 10.59 -5.88 5.22
CA SER A 204 11.89 -5.69 4.58
C SER A 204 11.85 -5.70 3.04
N GLY A 205 10.66 -5.75 2.44
CA GLY A 205 10.46 -5.87 0.99
C GLY A 205 10.04 -7.28 0.57
N PHE A 206 10.13 -7.56 -0.73
CA PHE A 206 9.63 -8.79 -1.35
C PHE A 206 10.33 -9.06 -2.69
N THR A 207 10.10 -10.22 -3.27
CA THR A 207 10.59 -10.57 -4.62
C THR A 207 9.42 -10.56 -5.61
N ASP A 208 9.61 -9.89 -6.75
CA ASP A 208 8.66 -9.82 -7.86
C ASP A 208 9.31 -10.37 -9.13
N ASN A 209 8.89 -11.57 -9.56
CA ASN A 209 9.42 -12.40 -10.68
C ASN A 209 10.92 -12.79 -10.61
N GLY A 210 11.77 -11.95 -10.02
CA GLY A 210 13.23 -12.07 -9.97
C GLY A 210 13.88 -10.80 -9.44
N PHE A 211 13.20 -9.67 -9.55
CA PHE A 211 13.61 -8.42 -8.94
C PHE A 211 13.35 -8.42 -7.42
N VAL A 212 14.38 -8.12 -6.64
CA VAL A 212 14.26 -8.01 -5.18
C VAL A 212 14.00 -6.55 -4.79
N VAL A 213 12.78 -6.28 -4.32
CA VAL A 213 12.40 -5.01 -3.70
C VAL A 213 12.91 -5.02 -2.27
N VAL A 214 13.63 -3.96 -1.89
CA VAL A 214 14.18 -3.76 -0.55
C VAL A 214 13.94 -2.34 -0.09
N ILE A 215 13.99 -2.14 1.23
CA ILE A 215 13.71 -0.87 1.89
C ILE A 215 14.94 -0.44 2.68
N ALA A 216 15.30 0.84 2.59
CA ALA A 216 16.44 1.43 3.30
C ALA A 216 16.13 2.85 3.76
N GLY A 217 16.94 3.37 4.70
CA GLY A 217 16.81 4.73 5.20
C GLY A 217 15.42 5.00 5.79
N SER A 218 14.86 4.06 6.55
CA SER A 218 13.48 4.15 7.04
C SER A 218 13.40 4.88 8.38
N ASN A 219 12.64 5.98 8.42
CA ASN A 219 12.34 6.73 9.63
C ASN A 219 10.84 6.65 9.98
N GLY A 220 10.54 6.58 11.27
CA GLY A 220 9.17 6.60 11.79
C GLY A 220 8.93 7.82 12.65
N TYR A 221 7.78 8.49 12.47
CA TYR A 221 7.40 9.66 13.26
C TYR A 221 5.97 9.52 13.74
N ASN A 222 5.77 9.68 15.05
CA ASN A 222 4.45 9.65 15.69
C ASN A 222 4.04 11.08 16.08
N LYS A 223 2.79 11.45 15.80
CA LYS A 223 2.19 12.69 16.32
C LYS A 223 2.09 12.58 17.85
N GLY A 224 2.23 13.70 18.57
CA GLY A 224 2.39 13.72 20.04
C GLY A 224 1.43 12.85 20.87
N ALA A 225 0.19 12.61 20.42
CA ALA A 225 -0.76 11.72 21.11
C ALA A 225 -0.44 10.22 20.93
N ALA A 226 0.05 9.79 19.77
CA ALA A 226 0.33 8.39 19.45
C ALA A 226 1.49 7.79 20.26
N VAL A 227 2.40 8.64 20.77
CA VAL A 227 3.49 8.25 21.66
C VAL A 227 2.98 7.62 22.95
N GLN A 228 1.83 8.09 23.45
CA GLN A 228 1.25 7.62 24.71
C GLN A 228 0.62 6.23 24.54
N ASP A 229 -0.01 5.99 23.39
CA ASP A 229 -0.61 4.68 23.05
C ASP A 229 0.47 3.61 22.79
N ALA A 230 1.58 4.00 22.16
CA ALA A 230 2.74 3.10 21.96
C ALA A 230 3.30 2.60 23.31
N LYS A 231 3.49 3.50 24.28
CA LYS A 231 3.97 3.11 25.63
C LYS A 231 3.01 2.20 26.38
N LYS A 232 1.70 2.38 26.20
CA LYS A 232 0.68 1.53 26.82
C LYS A 232 0.70 0.10 26.25
N SER A 233 1.03 -0.06 24.97
CA SER A 233 1.17 -1.38 24.34
C SER A 233 2.41 -2.14 24.82
N GLU A 234 3.50 -1.46 25.18
CA GLU A 234 4.72 -2.11 25.70
C GLU A 234 4.58 -2.55 27.18
N GLY A 235 3.71 -1.89 27.95
CA GLY A 235 3.42 -2.21 29.35
C GLY A 235 2.48 -3.41 29.58
N GLY A 236 1.99 -4.05 28.50
CA GLY A 236 1.07 -5.19 28.56
C GLY A 236 1.73 -6.55 28.78
N ARG A 237 3.00 -6.62 29.21
CA ARG A 237 3.61 -7.89 29.61
C ARG A 237 3.11 -8.23 31.00
N LEU A 238 2.13 -9.14 31.07
CA LEU A 238 1.65 -9.78 32.30
C LEU A 238 2.87 -10.23 33.11
N GLU A 239 3.22 -9.49 34.17
CA GLU A 239 4.14 -10.00 35.17
C GLU A 239 3.41 -11.14 35.87
N VAL A 240 3.77 -12.37 35.50
CA VAL A 240 3.52 -13.53 36.36
C VAL A 240 4.45 -13.34 37.55
N THR A 241 3.99 -12.56 38.53
CA THR A 241 4.63 -12.47 39.83
C THR A 241 4.65 -13.90 40.39
N ALA A 242 5.84 -14.49 40.44
CA ALA A 242 6.04 -15.78 41.08
C ALA A 242 5.56 -15.66 42.53
N VAL A 243 4.42 -16.28 42.82
CA VAL A 243 3.96 -16.48 44.19
C VAL A 243 4.97 -17.42 44.84
N VAL A 244 5.89 -16.83 45.59
CA VAL A 244 6.77 -17.57 46.48
C VAL A 244 5.88 -18.31 47.47
N LEU A 245 5.80 -19.64 47.34
CA LEU A 245 5.21 -20.52 48.35
C LEU A 245 6.02 -20.38 49.64
N GLY A 246 5.57 -19.49 50.52
CA GLY A 246 6.00 -19.46 51.92
C GLY A 246 5.34 -20.62 52.66
N VAL A 247 6.11 -21.67 52.95
CA VAL A 247 5.69 -22.75 53.84
C VAL A 247 5.69 -22.22 55.27
N VAL A 248 4.52 -21.81 55.76
CA VAL A 248 4.27 -21.59 57.19
C VAL A 248 3.79 -22.91 57.77
N GLY A 249 4.69 -23.62 58.46
CA GLY A 249 4.35 -24.82 59.23
C GLY A 249 3.53 -24.46 60.46
N VAL A 250 2.24 -24.79 60.44
CA VAL A 250 1.37 -24.80 61.61
C VAL A 250 1.55 -26.15 62.31
N VAL A 251 2.15 -26.16 63.50
CA VAL A 251 2.13 -27.32 64.41
C VAL A 251 0.84 -27.23 65.22
N MET A 252 -0.14 -28.08 64.88
CA MET A 252 -1.31 -28.35 65.71
C MET A 252 -1.03 -29.58 66.57
N ALA A 253 -1.08 -29.40 67.89
CA ALA A 253 -1.10 -30.47 68.87
C ALA A 253 -2.47 -31.17 68.85
N VAL A 254 -2.48 -32.50 68.83
CA VAL A 254 -3.65 -33.31 69.24
C VAL A 254 -3.18 -34.42 70.17
N VAL A 255 -3.92 -34.50 71.27
CA VAL A 255 -3.85 -35.39 72.42
C VAL A 255 -4.22 -36.83 72.05
N LEU A 256 -3.37 -37.79 72.43
CA LEU A 256 -3.71 -39.02 73.15
C LEU A 256 -2.42 -39.69 73.67
#